data_AF-F7JXB9-F1
#
_entry.id   AF-F7JXB9-F1
#
_cell.length_a   1.000
_cell.length_b   1.000
_cell.length_c   1.000
_cell.angle_alpha   90.00
_cell.angle_beta   90.00
_cell.angle_gamma   90.00
#
_symmetry.space_group_name_H-M   'P 1'
#
loop_
_entity.id
_entity.type
_entity.pdbx_description
1 polymer ?
#
loop_
_entity_poly.entity_id
_entity_poly.type
_entity_poly.pdbx_seq_one_letter_code
_entity_poly.pdbx_strand_id
1 'polypeptide(L)'
;MSQKEFLEELRTALSGKLSAQAVLENIEYYRNYIEGEVRSGKSEAQVLEMLGDPWILARTISDAQDGTDDSIVNEAGGSDYGAYGEETGRQDMHFQELRFPWWKIALIILAVILGIVLVISVITGLIRLLLPVLVPILIVCLIVQFFKGKR
;
A
#
# COMPACT_ATOMS: atom_id res chain seq x y z
N MET A 1 5.78 -3.72 -34.55
CA MET A 1 4.36 -3.37 -34.33
C MET A 1 4.23 -1.87 -34.21
N SER A 2 3.07 -1.33 -34.57
CA SER A 2 2.70 0.05 -34.28
C SER A 2 2.08 0.18 -32.88
N GLN A 3 2.04 1.40 -32.34
CA GLN A 3 1.40 1.76 -31.08
C GLN A 3 -0.07 1.33 -31.08
N LYS A 4 -0.76 1.50 -32.20
CA LYS A 4 -2.17 1.10 -32.33
C LYS A 4 -2.33 -0.41 -32.19
N GLU A 5 -1.49 -1.18 -32.87
CA GLU A 5 -1.51 -2.65 -32.78
C GLU A 5 -1.21 -3.11 -31.35
N PHE A 6 -0.17 -2.55 -30.73
CA PHE A 6 0.20 -2.87 -29.35
C PHE A 6 -0.95 -2.64 -28.36
N LEU A 7 -1.61 -1.47 -28.45
CA LEU A 7 -2.70 -1.13 -27.55
C LEU A 7 -3.96 -1.99 -27.81
N GLU A 8 -4.24 -2.39 -29.05
CA GLU A 8 -5.35 -3.30 -29.36
C GLU A 8 -5.09 -4.72 -28.84
N GLU A 9 -3.86 -5.21 -28.95
CA GLU A 9 -3.47 -6.52 -28.40
C GLU A 9 -3.52 -6.50 -26.86
N LEU A 10 -2.97 -5.46 -26.24
CA LEU A 10 -3.05 -5.24 -24.79
C LEU A 10 -4.51 -5.19 -24.33
N ARG A 11 -5.37 -4.48 -25.05
CA ARG A 11 -6.80 -4.37 -24.74
C ARG A 11 -7.49 -5.73 -24.80
N THR A 12 -7.20 -6.49 -25.84
CA THR A 12 -7.77 -7.82 -26.05
C THR A 12 -7.35 -8.75 -24.91
N ALA A 13 -6.07 -8.76 -24.56
CA ALA A 13 -5.54 -9.59 -23.49
C ALA A 13 -6.10 -9.20 -22.11
N LEU A 14 -6.26 -7.90 -21.82
CA LEU A 14 -6.85 -7.42 -20.56
C LEU A 14 -8.37 -7.63 -20.49
N SER A 15 -9.09 -7.57 -21.61
CA SER A 15 -10.55 -7.67 -21.65
C SER A 15 -11.10 -9.00 -21.15
N GLY A 16 -10.30 -10.06 -21.19
CA GLY A 16 -10.68 -11.38 -20.69
C GLY A 16 -10.55 -11.54 -19.17
N LYS A 17 -9.77 -10.68 -18.51
CA LYS A 17 -9.43 -10.80 -17.08
C LYS A 17 -9.89 -9.61 -16.23
N LEU A 18 -10.07 -8.42 -16.82
CA LEU A 18 -10.38 -7.18 -16.10
C LEU A 18 -11.75 -6.60 -16.44
N SER A 19 -12.25 -5.74 -15.56
CA SER A 19 -13.44 -4.94 -15.84
C SER A 19 -13.20 -3.97 -17.01
N ALA A 20 -14.26 -3.63 -17.76
CA ALA A 20 -14.15 -2.70 -18.89
C ALA A 20 -13.55 -1.34 -18.49
N GLN A 21 -13.79 -0.90 -17.25
CA GLN A 21 -13.20 0.32 -16.69
C GLN A 21 -11.69 0.16 -16.47
N ALA A 22 -11.25 -0.92 -15.80
CA ALA A 22 -9.84 -1.18 -15.56
C ALA A 22 -9.05 -1.38 -16.87
N VAL A 23 -9.66 -2.00 -17.88
CA VAL A 23 -9.08 -2.10 -19.23
C VAL A 23 -8.85 -0.72 -19.82
N LEU A 24 -9.87 0.15 -19.80
CA LEU A 24 -9.78 1.50 -20.36
C LEU A 24 -8.67 2.32 -19.69
N GLU A 25 -8.61 2.28 -18.35
CA GLU A 25 -7.59 2.98 -17.56
C GLU A 25 -6.18 2.52 -17.93
N ASN A 26 -5.96 1.21 -18.07
CA ASN A 26 -4.67 0.66 -18.49
C ASN A 26 -4.30 1.10 -19.91
N ILE A 27 -5.24 1.01 -20.87
CA ILE A 27 -4.97 1.43 -22.26
C ILE A 27 -4.65 2.92 -22.35
N GLU A 28 -5.35 3.76 -21.60
CA GLU A 28 -5.08 5.20 -21.55
C GLU A 28 -3.70 5.49 -20.94
N TYR A 29 -3.34 4.79 -19.86
CA TYR A 29 -2.03 4.91 -19.24
C TYR A 29 -0.88 4.62 -20.22
N TYR A 30 -0.90 3.47 -20.90
CA TYR A 30 0.16 3.10 -21.84
C TYR A 30 0.18 3.97 -23.09
N ARG A 31 -0.99 4.43 -23.57
CA ARG A 31 -1.07 5.40 -24.66
C ARG A 31 -0.31 6.68 -24.29
N ASN A 32 -0.64 7.26 -23.14
CA ASN A 32 -0.04 8.51 -22.69
C ASN A 32 1.46 8.37 -22.43
N TYR A 33 1.89 7.22 -21.91
CA TYR A 33 3.30 6.90 -21.73
C TYR A 33 4.04 6.85 -23.09
N ILE A 34 3.52 6.11 -24.07
CA ILE A 34 4.15 6.00 -25.39
C ILE A 34 4.24 7.37 -26.07
N GLU A 35 3.16 8.15 -26.03
CA GLU A 35 3.16 9.51 -26.59
C GLU A 35 4.11 10.47 -25.85
N GLY A 36 4.25 10.31 -24.54
CA GLY A 36 5.20 11.05 -23.71
C GLY A 36 6.65 10.74 -24.11
N GLU A 37 6.99 9.46 -24.22
CA GLU A 37 8.34 9.01 -24.56
C GLU A 37 8.75 9.36 -26.00
N VAL A 38 7.81 9.26 -26.95
CA VAL A 38 8.04 9.67 -28.34
C VAL A 38 8.30 11.18 -28.43
N ARG A 39 7.53 11.98 -27.69
CA ARG A 39 7.72 13.43 -27.61
C ARG A 39 9.03 13.83 -26.90
N SER A 40 9.53 12.98 -26.01
CA SER A 40 10.86 13.10 -25.39
C SER A 40 12.01 12.76 -26.34
N GLY A 41 11.73 12.36 -27.58
CA GLY A 41 12.72 12.11 -28.63
C GLY A 41 13.07 10.64 -28.85
N LYS A 42 12.40 9.69 -28.17
CA LYS A 42 12.55 8.25 -28.45
C LYS A 42 11.74 7.87 -29.70
N SER A 43 12.19 6.86 -30.43
CA SER A 43 11.38 6.31 -31.52
C SER A 43 10.27 5.42 -30.95
N GLU A 44 9.11 5.40 -31.61
CA GLU A 44 7.98 4.54 -31.23
C GLU A 44 8.40 3.08 -31.04
N ALA A 45 9.18 2.54 -31.99
CA ALA A 45 9.69 1.18 -31.93
C ALA A 45 10.55 0.92 -30.68
N GLN A 46 11.40 1.88 -30.29
CA GLN A 46 12.25 1.76 -29.11
C GLN A 46 11.42 1.76 -27.81
N VAL A 47 10.37 2.56 -27.75
CA VAL A 47 9.47 2.61 -26.58
C VAL A 47 8.70 1.29 -26.47
N LEU A 48 8.20 0.77 -27.59
CA LEU A 48 7.50 -0.51 -27.62
C LEU A 48 8.43 -1.68 -27.25
N GLU A 49 9.69 -1.64 -27.68
CA GLU A 49 10.70 -2.62 -27.27
C GLU A 49 10.98 -2.56 -25.76
N MET A 50 11.05 -1.37 -25.17
CA MET A 50 11.18 -1.21 -23.71
C MET A 50 9.96 -1.75 -22.94
N LEU A 51 8.76 -1.59 -23.50
CA LEU A 51 7.52 -2.11 -22.91
C LEU A 51 7.40 -3.63 -23.07
N GLY A 52 8.01 -4.19 -24.12
CA GLY A 52 8.01 -5.61 -24.40
C GLY A 52 6.72 -6.08 -25.09
N ASP A 53 6.37 -7.34 -24.84
CA ASP A 53 5.22 -7.99 -25.46
C ASP A 53 3.90 -7.59 -24.76
N PRO A 54 2.87 -7.15 -25.51
CA PRO A 54 1.60 -6.69 -24.94
C PRO A 54 0.85 -7.78 -24.18
N TRP A 55 0.98 -9.06 -24.54
CA TRP A 55 0.35 -10.17 -23.84
C TRP A 55 1.02 -10.47 -22.50
N ILE A 56 2.35 -10.42 -22.46
CA ILE A 56 3.11 -10.59 -21.21
C ILE A 56 2.80 -9.44 -20.26
N LEU A 57 2.78 -8.21 -20.77
CA LEU A 57 2.39 -7.03 -20.00
C LEU A 57 0.96 -7.17 -19.44
N ALA A 58 0.02 -7.59 -20.29
CA ALA A 58 -1.36 -7.83 -19.87
C ALA A 58 -1.48 -8.88 -18.77
N ARG A 59 -0.69 -9.96 -18.84
CA ARG A 59 -0.64 -10.99 -17.80
C ARG A 59 -0.19 -10.39 -16.47
N THR A 60 0.93 -9.68 -16.45
CA THR A 60 1.43 -9.05 -15.21
C THR A 60 0.44 -8.06 -14.62
N ILE A 61 -0.20 -7.23 -15.43
CA ILE A 61 -1.23 -6.27 -14.98
C ILE A 61 -2.44 -7.00 -14.40
N SER A 62 -2.89 -8.06 -15.09
CA SER A 62 -4.06 -8.82 -14.66
C SER A 62 -3.76 -9.57 -13.37
N ASP A 63 -2.61 -10.25 -13.29
CA ASP A 63 -2.22 -11.03 -12.12
C ASP A 63 -2.01 -10.09 -10.90
N ALA A 64 -1.49 -8.88 -11.11
CA ALA A 64 -1.38 -7.86 -10.07
C ALA A 64 -2.74 -7.31 -9.58
N GLN A 65 -3.75 -7.23 -10.45
CA GLN A 65 -5.10 -6.77 -10.10
C GLN A 65 -6.02 -7.89 -9.59
N ASP A 66 -5.81 -9.12 -10.04
CA ASP A 66 -6.60 -10.29 -9.65
C ASP A 66 -6.20 -10.80 -8.27
N GLY A 67 -4.97 -10.54 -7.82
CA GLY A 67 -4.58 -10.49 -6.40
C GLY A 67 -5.04 -11.66 -5.52
N THR A 68 -5.31 -12.81 -6.14
CA THR A 68 -5.73 -14.08 -5.54
C THR A 68 -4.81 -15.23 -5.98
N ASP A 69 -3.92 -15.02 -6.95
CA ASP A 69 -2.83 -15.95 -7.28
C ASP A 69 -1.49 -15.30 -6.88
N ASP A 70 -1.13 -15.54 -5.62
CA ASP A 70 0.14 -15.15 -5.04
C ASP A 70 1.25 -16.07 -5.56
N SER A 71 1.66 -15.88 -6.81
CA SER A 71 2.88 -16.52 -7.33
C SER A 71 3.53 -15.74 -8.47
N ILE A 72 3.89 -14.47 -8.25
CA ILE A 72 5.08 -13.89 -8.90
C ILE A 72 5.83 -13.07 -7.85
N VAL A 73 6.66 -13.77 -7.09
CA VAL A 73 7.82 -13.15 -6.45
C VAL A 73 8.78 -12.81 -7.58
N ASN A 74 9.04 -11.52 -7.80
CA ASN A 74 10.30 -11.10 -8.43
C ASN A 74 10.84 -9.91 -7.66
N GLU A 75 11.53 -10.27 -6.59
CA GLU A 75 12.90 -9.85 -6.29
C GLU A 75 13.46 -8.84 -7.29
N ALA A 76 13.72 -7.64 -6.79
CA ALA A 76 14.41 -6.60 -7.53
C ALA A 76 15.86 -7.04 -7.83
N GLY A 77 16.20 -7.12 -9.11
CA GLY A 77 17.57 -7.03 -9.61
C GLY A 77 18.23 -8.36 -9.94
N GLY A 78 18.27 -8.69 -11.23
CA GLY A 78 19.09 -9.79 -11.72
C GLY A 78 18.75 -10.16 -13.15
N SER A 79 19.54 -9.64 -14.08
CA SER A 79 19.65 -10.14 -15.45
C SER A 79 19.95 -11.65 -15.45
N ASP A 80 19.07 -12.48 -16.00
CA ASP A 80 19.50 -13.69 -16.70
C ASP A 80 18.42 -14.23 -17.67
N TYR A 81 18.90 -14.69 -18.82
CA TYR A 81 18.13 -15.29 -19.89
C TYR A 81 18.09 -16.81 -19.69
N GLY A 82 16.90 -17.41 -19.66
CA GLY A 82 16.70 -18.74 -20.26
C GLY A 82 16.36 -19.93 -19.36
N ALA A 83 15.64 -20.85 -20.03
CA ALA A 83 15.60 -22.30 -19.84
C ALA A 83 14.65 -22.93 -18.80
N TYR A 84 13.56 -23.50 -19.36
CA TYR A 84 12.95 -24.82 -19.11
C TYR A 84 13.09 -25.51 -17.74
N GLY A 85 11.94 -26.04 -17.29
CA GLY A 85 11.89 -27.45 -16.88
C GLY A 85 11.50 -27.73 -15.44
N GLU A 86 10.27 -28.21 -15.29
CA GLU A 86 9.93 -29.44 -14.55
C GLU A 86 10.14 -29.54 -13.03
N GLU A 87 8.99 -29.70 -12.36
CA GLU A 87 8.68 -30.59 -11.24
C GLU A 87 9.67 -30.74 -10.07
N THR A 88 9.21 -30.38 -8.86
CA THR A 88 9.00 -31.32 -7.74
C THR A 88 8.76 -30.55 -6.44
N GLY A 89 8.01 -31.16 -5.52
CA GLY A 89 8.14 -30.83 -4.11
C GLY A 89 6.99 -30.05 -3.49
N ARG A 90 5.84 -30.71 -3.42
CA ARG A 90 4.83 -30.51 -2.37
C ARG A 90 5.51 -30.27 -1.01
N GLN A 91 5.45 -29.04 -0.50
CA GLN A 91 5.43 -28.78 0.93
C GLN A 91 4.17 -27.99 1.24
N ASP A 92 3.17 -28.75 1.68
CA ASP A 92 2.10 -28.30 2.55
C ASP A 92 2.69 -27.46 3.69
N MET A 93 2.65 -26.14 3.55
CA MET A 93 2.40 -25.28 4.69
C MET A 93 1.06 -24.64 4.41
N HIS A 94 0.04 -25.18 5.07
CA HIS A 94 -1.28 -24.60 5.24
C HIS A 94 -1.11 -23.21 5.87
N PHE A 95 -0.66 -22.23 5.10
CA PHE A 95 -0.91 -20.83 5.40
C PHE A 95 -2.38 -20.65 5.16
N GLN A 96 -3.12 -20.91 6.23
CA GLN A 96 -4.50 -20.53 6.39
C GLN A 96 -4.58 -19.07 5.95
N GLU A 97 -5.03 -18.88 4.71
CA GLU A 97 -5.36 -17.60 4.11
C GLU A 97 -6.27 -16.90 5.11
N LEU A 98 -5.67 -16.05 5.94
CA LEU A 98 -6.40 -15.06 6.69
C LEU A 98 -6.83 -14.05 5.65
N ARG A 99 -7.88 -14.41 4.89
CA ARG A 99 -8.83 -13.47 4.30
C ARG A 99 -9.27 -12.60 5.46
N PHE A 100 -8.51 -11.53 5.76
CA PHE A 100 -8.74 -10.66 6.90
C PHE A 100 -10.09 -10.02 6.64
N PRO A 101 -11.15 -10.54 7.25
CA PRO A 101 -12.46 -10.15 6.85
C PRO A 101 -12.66 -8.78 7.47
N TRP A 102 -13.09 -7.79 6.69
CA TRP A 102 -13.06 -6.36 7.03
C TRP A 102 -13.62 -6.03 8.44
N TRP A 103 -14.55 -6.83 8.95
CA TRP A 103 -15.07 -6.74 10.32
C TRP A 103 -14.03 -7.01 11.43
N LYS A 104 -12.99 -7.84 11.21
CA LYS A 104 -11.91 -8.05 12.18
C LYS A 104 -10.97 -6.85 12.26
N ILE A 105 -10.75 -6.14 11.16
CA ILE A 105 -10.00 -4.87 11.17
C ILE A 105 -10.78 -3.83 11.98
N ALA A 106 -12.11 -3.78 11.82
CA ALA A 106 -12.97 -2.93 12.65
C ALA A 106 -12.90 -3.30 14.15
N LEU A 107 -12.82 -4.58 14.51
CA LEU A 107 -12.62 -5.01 15.90
C LEU A 107 -11.26 -4.61 16.46
N ILE A 108 -10.19 -4.68 15.67
CA ILE A 108 -8.85 -4.22 16.10
C ILE A 108 -8.87 -2.71 16.35
N ILE A 109 -9.46 -1.93 15.44
CA ILE A 109 -9.60 -0.48 15.59
C ILE A 109 -10.41 -0.15 16.85
N LEU A 110 -11.52 -0.85 17.09
CA LEU A 110 -12.34 -0.68 18.30
C LEU A 110 -11.54 -0.99 19.57
N ALA A 111 -10.75 -2.06 19.58
CA ALA A 111 -9.91 -2.43 20.72
C ALA A 111 -8.83 -1.38 21.01
N VAL A 112 -8.22 -0.81 19.96
CA VAL A 112 -7.23 0.28 20.09
C VAL A 112 -7.88 1.54 20.67
N ILE A 113 -9.05 1.94 20.16
CA ILE A 113 -9.79 3.10 20.68
C ILE A 113 -10.12 2.89 22.17
N LEU A 114 -10.60 1.71 22.55
CA LEU A 114 -10.88 1.38 23.94
C LEU A 114 -9.62 1.46 24.82
N GLY A 115 -8.48 0.98 24.32
CA GLY A 115 -7.19 1.10 24.99
C GLY A 115 -6.76 2.55 25.21
N ILE A 116 -6.88 3.40 24.19
CA ILE A 116 -6.54 4.83 24.28
C ILE A 116 -7.42 5.52 25.33
N VAL A 117 -8.73 5.26 25.33
CA VAL A 117 -9.66 5.81 26.32
C VAL A 117 -9.27 5.38 27.74
N LEU A 118 -8.86 4.11 27.93
CA LEU A 118 -8.40 3.61 29.23
C LEU A 118 -7.14 4.35 29.70
N VAL A 119 -6.15 4.55 28.82
CA VAL A 119 -4.92 5.30 29.13
C VAL A 119 -5.24 6.74 29.52
N ILE A 120 -6.09 7.43 28.74
CA ILE A 120 -6.51 8.81 29.04
C ILE A 120 -7.26 8.87 30.37
N SER A 121 -8.11 7.88 30.67
CA SER A 121 -8.85 7.77 31.93
C SER A 121 -7.92 7.63 33.13
N VAL A 122 -6.87 6.80 33.02
CA VAL A 122 -5.86 6.63 34.08
C VAL A 122 -5.09 7.93 34.30
N ILE A 123 -4.62 8.58 33.23
CA ILE A 123 -3.88 9.85 33.33
C ILE A 123 -4.77 10.94 33.95
N THR A 124 -6.00 11.09 33.47
CA THR A 124 -6.95 12.09 34.00
C THR A 124 -7.34 11.79 35.44
N GLY A 125 -7.50 10.51 35.80
CA GLY A 125 -7.78 10.06 37.17
C GLY A 125 -6.64 10.38 38.13
N LEU A 126 -5.40 10.10 37.73
CA LEU A 126 -4.21 10.46 38.51
C LEU A 126 -4.08 11.97 38.67
N ILE A 127 -4.30 12.75 37.61
CA ILE A 127 -4.31 14.21 37.69
C ILE A 127 -5.40 14.69 38.64
N ARG A 128 -6.63 14.15 38.59
CA ARG A 128 -7.70 14.54 39.52
C ARG A 128 -7.40 14.21 40.98
N LEU A 129 -6.60 13.19 41.26
CA LEU A 129 -6.15 12.86 42.61
C LEU A 129 -5.01 13.78 43.07
N LEU A 130 -4.12 14.16 42.14
CA LEU A 130 -2.98 15.03 42.43
C LEU A 130 -3.35 16.52 42.48
N LEU A 131 -4.35 16.97 41.70
CA LEU A 131 -4.81 18.35 41.61
C LEU A 131 -5.25 18.94 42.96
N PRO A 132 -6.07 18.28 43.81
CA PRO A 132 -6.44 18.81 45.12
C PRO A 132 -5.26 18.88 46.10
N VAL A 133 -4.16 18.16 45.86
CA VAL A 133 -2.92 18.24 46.65
C VAL A 133 -1.96 19.30 46.08
N LEU A 134 -1.92 19.47 44.76
CA LEU A 134 -1.07 20.45 44.09
C LEU A 134 -1.55 21.89 44.34
N VAL A 135 -2.87 22.12 44.38
CA VAL A 135 -3.46 23.45 44.65
C VAL A 135 -2.99 24.06 45.98
N PRO A 136 -3.08 23.37 47.15
CA PRO A 136 -2.59 23.94 48.40
C PRO A 136 -1.07 24.13 48.41
N ILE A 137 -0.30 23.22 47.79
CA ILE A 137 1.16 23.39 47.66
C ILE A 137 1.49 24.65 46.85
N LEU A 138 0.77 24.88 45.75
CA LEU A 138 0.95 26.06 44.89
C LEU A 138 0.58 27.35 45.63
N ILE A 139 -0.49 27.33 46.42
CA ILE A 139 -0.86 28.47 47.29
C ILE A 139 0.26 28.78 48.30
N VAL A 140 0.80 27.76 48.98
CA VAL A 140 1.92 27.95 49.92
C VAL A 140 3.17 28.47 49.19
N CYS A 141 3.48 27.92 48.02
CA CYS A 141 4.62 28.36 47.21
C CYS A 141 4.45 29.83 46.76
N LEU A 142 3.27 30.23 46.31
CA LEU A 142 2.96 31.62 45.96
C LEU A 142 3.08 32.56 47.16
N ILE A 143 2.64 32.15 48.36
CA ILE A 143 2.82 32.95 49.58
C ILE A 143 4.31 33.13 49.88
N VAL A 144 5.09 32.05 49.89
CA VAL A 144 6.54 32.11 50.12
C VAL A 144 7.24 32.97 49.07
N GLN A 145 6.83 32.85 47.81
CA GLN A 145 7.39 33.64 46.71
C GLN A 145 7.00 35.13 46.81
N PHE A 146 5.77 35.44 47.24
CA PHE A 146 5.33 36.80 47.50
C PHE A 146 6.11 37.46 48.66
N PHE A 147 6.43 36.69 49.71
CA PHE A 147 7.27 37.18 50.80
C PHE A 147 8.76 37.28 50.43
N LYS A 148 9.29 36.38 49.59
CA LYS A 148 10.66 36.47 49.06
C LYS A 148 10.83 37.55 47.98
N GLY A 149 9.77 37.90 47.26
CA GLY A 149 9.78 38.94 46.22
C GLY A 149 9.64 40.37 46.73
N LYS A 150 9.49 40.57 48.05
CA LYS A 150 9.38 41.89 48.69
C LYS A 150 10.61 42.27 49.53
N ARG A 151 11.80 41.78 49.14
CA ARG A 151 13.11 42.31 49.58
C ARG A 151 13.94 42.65 48.37
#